data_AF-A0A078MNB9-F1
#
_entry.id   AF-A0A078MNB9-F1
#
_cell.length_a   1.000
_cell.length_b   1.000
_cell.length_c   1.000
_cell.angle_alpha   90.00
_cell.angle_beta   90.00
_cell.angle_gamma   90.00
#
_symmetry.space_group_name_H-M   'P 1'
#
loop_
_entity.id
_entity.type
_entity.pdbx_description
1 polymer ?
#
loop_
_entity_poly.entity_id
_entity_poly.type
_entity_poly.pdbx_seq_one_letter_code
_entity_poly.pdbx_strand_id
1 'polypeptide(L)'
;MSAAALAKATMRFGAWFGIAAVVLLVVGPFLNRNFGVADSLSTMPLSAVWEVAPVAVLVSLTYLLLLVSAALLSAILITTSLVIRRSESEDVRRDKALTPKAR
;
A
#
# COMPACT_ATOMS: atom_id res chain seq x y z
N MET A 1 12.48 -4.20 -21.86
CA MET A 1 11.41 -3.35 -21.28
C MET A 1 12.06 -2.04 -20.84
N SER A 2 11.55 -0.86 -21.22
CA SER A 2 12.22 0.41 -20.86
C SER A 2 11.95 0.81 -19.42
N ALA A 3 12.87 1.56 -18.78
CA ALA A 3 12.72 2.03 -17.41
C ALA A 3 11.47 2.92 -17.22
N ALA A 4 11.17 3.79 -18.19
CA ALA A 4 9.91 4.53 -18.26
C ALA A 4 8.65 3.64 -18.28
N ALA A 5 8.67 2.51 -19.00
CA ALA A 5 7.55 1.56 -19.03
C ALA A 5 7.39 0.83 -17.69
N LEU A 6 8.50 0.46 -17.05
CA LEU A 6 8.51 -0.14 -15.72
C LEU A 6 7.98 0.83 -14.65
N ALA A 7 8.43 2.09 -14.66
CA ALA A 7 7.96 3.12 -13.73
C ALA A 7 6.46 3.40 -13.90
N LYS A 8 5.96 3.46 -15.13
CA LYS A 8 4.52 3.65 -15.38
C LYS A 8 3.69 2.45 -14.89
N ALA A 9 4.20 1.23 -15.08
CA ALA A 9 3.54 0.03 -14.58
C ALA A 9 3.52 -0.01 -13.05
N THR A 10 4.65 0.22 -12.38
CA THR A 10 4.75 0.22 -10.90
C THR A 10 3.90 1.31 -10.28
N MET A 11 3.85 2.52 -10.86
CA MET A 11 2.97 3.60 -10.40
C MET A 11 1.49 3.21 -10.47
N ARG A 12 1.08 2.57 -11.58
CA ARG A 12 -0.30 2.12 -11.76
C ARG A 12 -0.66 1.03 -10.76
N PHE A 13 0.19 0.01 -10.58
CA PHE A 13 -0.04 -1.03 -9.57
C PHE A 13 -0.08 -0.46 -8.15
N GLY A 14 0.84 0.45 -7.82
CA GLY A 14 0.83 1.15 -6.53
C GLY A 14 -0.47 1.91 -6.29
N ALA A 15 -0.96 2.63 -7.29
CA ALA A 15 -2.25 3.32 -7.20
C ALA A 15 -3.42 2.34 -6.97
N TRP A 16 -3.45 1.19 -7.64
CA TRP A 16 -4.47 0.16 -7.41
C TRP A 16 -4.44 -0.40 -5.99
N PHE A 17 -3.26 -0.68 -5.44
CA PHE A 17 -3.12 -1.09 -4.04
C PHE A 17 -3.53 0.03 -3.07
N GLY A 18 -3.24 1.28 -3.39
CA GLY A 18 -3.71 2.44 -2.63
C GLY A 18 -5.23 2.55 -2.62
N ILE A 19 -5.89 2.40 -3.77
CA ILE A 19 -7.36 2.37 -3.87
C ILE A 19 -7.93 1.22 -3.05
N ALA A 20 -7.35 0.02 -3.16
CA ALA A 20 -7.77 -1.14 -2.37
C ALA A 20 -7.66 -0.86 -0.85
N ALA A 21 -6.57 -0.22 -0.41
CA ALA A 21 -6.40 0.18 0.99
C ALA A 21 -7.47 1.19 1.45
N VAL A 22 -7.81 2.17 0.62
CA VAL A 22 -8.89 3.14 0.92
C VAL A 22 -10.25 2.43 1.01
N VAL A 23 -10.55 1.53 0.07
CA VAL A 23 -11.79 0.73 0.11
C VAL A 23 -11.85 -0.12 1.37
N LEU A 24 -10.75 -0.79 1.73
CA LEU A 24 -10.65 -1.53 2.98
C LEU A 24 -10.91 -0.63 4.18
N LEU A 25 -10.32 0.56 4.23
CA LEU A 25 -10.51 1.52 5.33
C LEU A 25 -11.98 1.94 5.49
N VAL A 26 -12.71 2.12 4.39
CA VAL A 26 -14.16 2.42 4.40
C VAL A 26 -14.99 1.20 4.85
N VAL A 27 -14.59 -0.01 4.45
CA VAL A 27 -15.29 -1.26 4.80
C VAL A 27 -14.98 -1.71 6.24
N GLY A 28 -13.83 -1.35 6.79
CA GLY A 28 -13.34 -1.74 8.13
C GLY A 28 -14.35 -1.48 9.25
N PRO A 29 -14.95 -0.29 9.36
CA PRO A 29 -15.99 -0.01 10.35
C PRO A 29 -17.21 -0.93 10.25
N PHE A 30 -17.61 -1.34 9.04
CA PHE A 30 -18.71 -2.27 8.84
C PHE A 30 -18.35 -3.68 9.30
N LEU A 31 -17.13 -4.15 9.00
CA LEU A 31 -16.65 -5.43 9.52
C LEU A 31 -16.59 -5.42 11.05
N ASN A 32 -16.01 -4.37 11.63
CA ASN A 32 -15.90 -4.25 13.09
C ASN A 32 -17.27 -4.20 13.79
N ARG A 33 -18.25 -3.54 13.18
CA ARG A 33 -19.63 -3.46 13.72
C ARG A 33 -20.40 -4.78 13.60
N ASN A 34 -20.23 -5.52 12.52
CA ASN A 34 -20.93 -6.80 12.31
C ASN A 34 -20.33 -7.95 13.13
N PHE A 35 -19.02 -7.93 13.35
CA PHE A 35 -18.31 -8.99 14.08
C PHE A 35 -18.09 -8.67 15.56
N GLY A 36 -18.49 -7.49 16.05
CA GLY A 36 -18.42 -7.12 17.48
C GLY A 36 -17.01 -7.04 18.07
N VAL A 37 -15.99 -7.04 17.21
CA VAL A 37 -14.59 -7.21 17.59
C VAL A 37 -14.02 -5.95 18.22
N ALA A 38 -14.47 -4.77 17.80
CA ALA A 38 -13.94 -3.50 18.33
C ALA A 38 -14.25 -3.31 19.82
N ASP A 39 -15.48 -3.59 20.25
CA ASP A 39 -15.86 -3.48 21.66
C ASP A 39 -15.23 -4.61 22.49
N SER A 40 -15.18 -5.82 21.95
CA SER A 40 -14.60 -6.99 22.63
C SER A 40 -13.08 -6.91 22.80
N LEU A 41 -12.33 -6.45 21.79
CA LEU A 41 -10.86 -6.26 21.89
C LEU A 41 -10.46 -5.11 22.80
N SER A 42 -11.33 -4.11 22.97
CA SER A 42 -11.05 -2.97 23.86
C SER A 42 -11.25 -3.33 25.34
N THR A 43 -12.04 -4.36 25.63
CA THR A 43 -12.47 -4.75 26.98
C THR A 43 -11.90 -6.09 27.45
N MET A 44 -11.46 -6.96 26.53
CA MET A 44 -10.95 -8.29 26.83
C MET A 44 -9.65 -8.59 26.08
N PRO A 45 -8.72 -9.37 26.68
CA PRO A 45 -7.51 -9.81 26.00
C PRO A 45 -7.84 -10.68 24.79
N LEU A 46 -7.01 -10.62 23.74
CA LEU A 46 -7.20 -11.32 22.46
C LEU A 46 -7.47 -12.83 22.64
N SER A 47 -6.85 -13.46 23.63
CA SER A 47 -7.08 -14.86 23.98
C SER A 47 -8.51 -15.14 24.44
N ALA A 48 -9.12 -14.25 25.23
CA ALA A 48 -10.51 -14.39 25.66
C ALA A 48 -11.50 -14.13 24.50
N VAL A 49 -11.17 -13.21 23.59
CA VAL A 49 -11.97 -12.96 22.37
C VAL A 49 -11.91 -14.15 21.41
N TRP A 50 -10.78 -14.85 21.33
CA TRP A 50 -10.62 -16.06 20.52
C TRP A 50 -11.54 -17.19 20.97
N GLU A 51 -11.71 -17.39 22.27
CA GLU A 51 -12.58 -18.43 22.83
C GLU A 51 -14.08 -18.14 22.57
N VAL A 52 -14.47 -16.87 22.54
CA VAL A 52 -15.89 -16.47 22.37
C VAL A 52 -16.27 -16.26 20.91
N ALA A 53 -15.36 -15.71 20.10
CA ALA A 53 -15.63 -15.27 18.74
C ALA A 53 -14.42 -15.50 17.79
N PRO A 54 -14.01 -16.76 17.55
CA PRO A 54 -12.81 -17.09 16.77
C PRO A 54 -12.90 -16.62 15.31
N VAL A 55 -14.08 -16.72 14.69
CA VAL A 55 -14.33 -16.26 13.32
C VAL A 55 -14.12 -14.75 13.21
N ALA A 56 -14.54 -14.01 14.24
CA ALA A 56 -14.41 -12.57 14.29
C ALA A 56 -12.93 -12.15 14.36
N VAL A 57 -12.11 -12.86 15.17
CA VAL A 57 -10.66 -12.65 15.23
C VAL A 57 -10.00 -12.97 13.89
N LEU A 58 -10.34 -14.09 13.25
CA LEU A 58 -9.80 -14.45 11.93
C LEU A 58 -10.11 -13.38 10.88
N VAL A 59 -11.35 -12.93 10.78
CA VAL A 59 -11.76 -11.87 9.85
C VAL A 59 -10.99 -10.59 10.11
N SER A 60 -10.86 -10.17 11.37
CA SER A 60 -10.11 -8.97 11.74
C SER A 60 -8.61 -9.08 11.44
N LEU A 61 -7.98 -10.23 11.69
CA LEU A 61 -6.58 -10.47 11.35
C LEU A 61 -6.36 -10.46 9.84
N THR A 62 -7.22 -11.14 9.08
CA THR A 62 -7.17 -11.16 7.62
C THR A 62 -7.34 -9.74 7.05
N TYR A 63 -8.31 -8.99 7.57
CA TYR A 63 -8.52 -7.59 7.20
C TYR A 63 -7.29 -6.71 7.47
N LEU A 64 -6.69 -6.82 8.66
CA LEU A 64 -5.48 -6.08 9.02
C LEU A 64 -4.30 -6.43 8.10
N LEU A 65 -4.09 -7.71 7.83
CA LEU A 65 -3.04 -8.16 6.91
C LEU A 65 -3.25 -7.61 5.50
N LEU A 66 -4.48 -7.65 4.99
CA LEU A 66 -4.83 -7.07 3.68
C LEU A 66 -4.59 -5.56 3.65
N LEU A 67 -5.04 -4.84 4.68
CA LEU A 67 -4.90 -3.39 4.75
C LEU A 67 -3.43 -2.97 4.82
N VAL A 68 -2.65 -3.58 5.72
CA VAL A 68 -1.23 -3.25 5.91
C VAL A 68 -0.42 -3.62 4.67
N SER A 69 -0.65 -4.81 4.09
CA SER A 69 0.05 -5.23 2.88
C SER A 69 -0.30 -4.33 1.69
N ALA A 70 -1.57 -3.97 1.49
CA ALA A 70 -1.98 -3.05 0.42
C ALA A 70 -1.35 -1.67 0.59
N ALA A 71 -1.34 -1.11 1.81
CA ALA A 71 -0.72 0.17 2.09
C ALA A 71 0.80 0.15 1.85
N LEU A 72 1.50 -0.89 2.33
CA LEU A 72 2.94 -1.04 2.14
C LEU A 72 3.31 -1.25 0.68
N LEU A 73 2.61 -2.14 -0.03
CA LEU A 73 2.85 -2.38 -1.45
C LEU A 73 2.59 -1.11 -2.28
N SER A 74 1.55 -0.36 -1.96
CA SER A 74 1.29 0.96 -2.56
C SER A 74 2.47 1.91 -2.35
N ALA A 75 2.89 2.09 -1.09
CA ALA A 75 3.98 2.99 -0.74
C ALA A 75 5.30 2.61 -1.42
N ILE A 76 5.66 1.32 -1.41
CA ILE A 76 6.87 0.81 -2.05
C ILE A 76 6.83 1.05 -3.55
N LEU A 77 5.76 0.64 -4.23
CA LEU A 77 5.65 0.75 -5.70
C LEU A 77 5.64 2.20 -6.18
N ILE A 78 4.95 3.09 -5.45
CA ILE A 78 4.94 4.53 -5.75
C ILE A 78 6.35 5.11 -5.54
N THR A 79 7.00 4.79 -4.41
CA THR A 79 8.36 5.27 -4.12
C THR A 79 9.34 4.78 -5.16
N THR A 80 9.31 3.49 -5.52
CA THR A 80 10.16 2.92 -6.58
C THR A 80 9.90 3.60 -7.92
N SER A 81 8.64 3.85 -8.29
CA SER A 81 8.35 4.60 -9.52
C SER A 81 8.93 6.01 -9.51
N LEU A 82 8.87 6.71 -8.37
CA LEU A 82 9.41 8.06 -8.24
C LEU A 82 10.93 8.07 -8.31
N VAL A 83 11.58 7.08 -7.68
CA VAL A 83 13.05 6.92 -7.73
C VAL A 83 13.53 6.67 -9.17
N ILE A 84 12.86 5.78 -9.92
CA ILE A 84 13.22 5.49 -11.33
C ILE A 84 13.06 6.74 -12.21
N ARG A 85 11.96 7.49 -12.05
CA ARG A 85 11.76 8.74 -12.81
C ARG A 85 12.79 9.80 -12.45
N ARG A 86 13.19 9.86 -11.18
CA ARG A 86 14.22 10.78 -10.72
C ARG A 86 15.58 10.45 -11.32
N SER A 87 15.99 9.19 -11.34
CA SER A 87 17.26 8.78 -11.94
C SER A 87 17.29 9.07 -13.44
N GLU A 88 16.23 8.74 -14.18
CA GLU A 88 16.13 9.06 -15.61
C GLU A 88 16.26 10.57 -15.87
N SER A 89 15.66 11.41 -15.02
CA SER A 89 15.74 12.87 -15.15
C SER A 89 17.14 13.41 -14.86
N GLU A 90 17.84 12.84 -13.87
CA GLU A 90 19.21 13.20 -13.53
C GLU A 90 20.20 12.79 -14.62
N ASP A 91 20.02 11.61 -15.24
CA ASP A 91 20.86 11.14 -16.34
C ASP A 91 20.72 12.03 -17.58
N VAL A 92 19.49 12.38 -17.97
CA VAL A 92 19.24 13.32 -19.09
C VAL A 92 19.84 14.70 -18.82
N ARG A 93 19.82 15.17 -17.56
CA ARG A 93 20.42 16.44 -17.16
C ARG A 93 21.95 16.41 -17.25
N ARG A 94 22.59 15.30 -16.83
CA ARG A 94 24.05 15.11 -16.96
C ARG A 94 24.49 15.09 -18.42
N ASP A 95 23.75 14.39 -19.28
CA ASP A 95 24.09 14.24 -20.69
C ASP A 95 24.04 15.58 -21.44
N LYS A 96 23.04 16.43 -21.13
CA LYS A 96 22.96 17.82 -21.64
C LYS A 96 24.08 18.73 -21.14
N ALA A 97 24.63 18.48 -19.95
CA ALA A 97 25.73 19.27 -19.41
C ALA A 97 27.09 18.92 -20.06
N LEU A 98 27.25 17.67 -20.51
CA LEU A 98 28.44 17.18 -21.19
C LEU A 98 28.44 17.47 -22.70
N THR A 99 27.29 17.84 -23.27
CA THR A 99 27.15 18.31 -24.65
C THR A 99 26.85 19.81 -24.69
N PRO A 100 27.80 20.68 -24.28
CA PRO A 100 27.62 22.11 -24.49
C PRO A 100 27.48 22.32 -25.99
N LYS A 101 26.35 22.91 -26.41
CA LYS A 101 26.11 23.31 -27.81
C LYS A 101 27.35 24.02 -28.32
N ALA A 102 28.10 23.35 -29.19
CA ALA A 102 29.12 23.99 -30.00
C ALA A 102 28.41 25.09 -30.78
N ARG A 103 28.70 26.33 -30.39
CA ARG A 103 28.14 27.54 -30.98
C ARG A 103 29.17 28.12 -31.94
#